data_AF-A0A358DFT8-F1
#
_entry.id   AF-A0A358DFT8-F1
#
_cell.length_a   1.000
_cell.length_b   1.000
_cell.length_c   1.000
_cell.angle_alpha   90.00
_cell.angle_beta   90.00
_cell.angle_gamma   90.00
#
_symmetry.space_group_name_H-M   'P 1'
#
loop_
_entity.id
_entity.type
_entity.pdbx_description
1 polymer ?
#
loop_
_entity_poly.entity_id
_entity_poly.type
_entity_poly.pdbx_seq_one_letter_code
_entity_poly.pdbx_strand_id
1 'polypeptide(L)'
;QWTDFLPDGDFSEAILNSSFDWNGKREAFTFATEDDHLNGISMLFNHLLTNTSQMFADVRTYWSPEAIERVSGWKPDGLLKDGAIHLINSGSCTLDGTGQQSDKDGNPVMKPFWEITDEEVS
;
A
#
# COMPACT_ATOMS: atom_id res chain seq x y z
N GLN A 1 23.15 3.46 -9.01
CA GLN A 1 23.56 2.82 -10.29
C GLN A 1 22.46 2.83 -11.35
N TRP A 2 21.18 2.55 -11.04
CA TRP A 2 20.05 2.75 -11.99
C TRP A 2 19.47 4.17 -11.91
N THR A 3 18.93 4.53 -10.74
CA THR A 3 18.22 5.81 -10.48
C THR A 3 19.11 7.05 -10.55
N ASP A 4 20.43 6.88 -10.48
CA ASP A 4 21.39 7.96 -10.73
C ASP A 4 21.42 8.41 -12.21
N PHE A 5 20.79 7.65 -13.12
CA PHE A 5 20.88 7.88 -14.56
C PHE A 5 19.54 7.71 -15.31
N LEU A 6 18.72 6.72 -14.95
CA LEU A 6 17.43 6.42 -15.57
C LEU A 6 16.26 6.78 -14.64
N PRO A 7 15.03 6.96 -15.18
CA PRO A 7 13.83 7.06 -14.35
C PRO A 7 13.74 5.89 -13.36
N ASP A 8 13.27 6.17 -12.16
CA ASP A 8 13.09 5.17 -11.12
C ASP A 8 12.00 4.13 -11.47
N GLY A 9 11.83 3.18 -10.54
CA GLY A 9 10.88 2.08 -10.66
C GLY A 9 9.47 2.44 -10.19
N ASP A 10 9.22 3.65 -9.68
CA ASP A 10 8.03 3.93 -8.85
C ASP A 10 6.73 3.55 -9.57
N PHE A 11 6.60 4.00 -10.82
CA PHE A 11 5.42 3.69 -11.64
C PHE A 11 5.29 2.19 -11.91
N SER A 12 6.37 1.53 -12.31
CA SER A 12 6.34 0.10 -12.61
C SER A 12 6.02 -0.74 -11.37
N GLU A 13 6.59 -0.39 -10.22
CA GLU A 13 6.34 -1.08 -8.97
C GLU A 13 4.89 -0.89 -8.51
N ALA A 14 4.37 0.34 -8.59
CA ALA A 14 2.99 0.65 -8.22
C ALA A 14 2.00 -0.10 -9.12
N ILE A 15 2.18 -0.03 -10.45
CA ILE A 15 1.22 -0.63 -11.39
C ILE A 15 1.31 -2.16 -11.40
N LEU A 16 2.50 -2.75 -11.23
CA LEU A 16 2.65 -4.21 -11.15
C LEU A 16 1.97 -4.79 -9.91
N ASN A 17 2.16 -4.14 -8.75
CA ASN A 17 1.48 -4.52 -7.51
C ASN A 17 0.00 -4.14 -7.48
N SER A 18 -0.51 -3.37 -8.45
CA SER A 18 -1.95 -3.05 -8.55
C SER A 18 -2.73 -4.15 -9.24
N SER A 19 -3.99 -4.30 -8.86
CA SER A 19 -4.91 -5.32 -9.39
C SER A 19 -5.57 -4.91 -10.72
N PHE A 20 -5.01 -3.91 -11.42
CA PHE A 20 -5.47 -3.44 -12.72
C PHE A 20 -4.36 -2.67 -13.43
N ASP A 21 -4.48 -2.58 -14.76
CA ASP A 21 -3.74 -1.63 -15.58
C ASP A 21 -4.53 -1.28 -16.85
N TRP A 22 -3.87 -0.73 -17.87
CA TRP A 22 -4.48 -0.38 -19.15
C TRP A 22 -5.13 -1.57 -19.90
N ASN A 23 -4.84 -2.82 -19.52
CA ASN A 23 -5.50 -4.02 -20.05
C ASN A 23 -6.72 -4.46 -19.23
N GLY A 24 -7.08 -3.71 -18.18
CA GLY A 24 -8.19 -4.00 -17.28
C GLY A 24 -7.74 -4.62 -15.96
N LYS A 25 -8.73 -5.13 -15.22
CA LYS A 25 -8.53 -5.80 -13.92
C LYS A 25 -7.78 -7.11 -14.11
N ARG A 26 -6.81 -7.38 -13.23
CA ARG A 26 -5.99 -8.59 -13.26
C ARG A 26 -5.43 -8.91 -11.88
N GLU A 27 -4.91 -10.11 -11.74
CA GLU A 27 -4.11 -10.45 -10.57
C GLU A 27 -2.90 -9.49 -10.43
N ALA A 28 -2.66 -9.04 -9.21
CA ALA A 28 -1.49 -8.23 -8.89
C ALA A 28 -0.23 -9.08 -8.91
N PHE A 29 0.85 -8.57 -9.50
CA PHE A 29 2.16 -9.19 -9.39
C PHE A 29 2.77 -8.82 -8.04
N THR A 30 3.39 -9.77 -7.36
CA THR A 30 4.22 -9.45 -6.19
C THR A 30 5.56 -8.90 -6.67
N PHE A 31 5.83 -7.63 -6.42
CA PHE A 31 7.05 -6.96 -6.87
C PHE A 31 7.63 -6.07 -5.76
N ALA A 32 8.82 -6.43 -5.26
CA ALA A 32 9.44 -5.74 -4.14
C ALA A 32 10.31 -4.56 -4.61
N THR A 33 10.06 -3.37 -4.05
CA THR A 33 10.93 -2.21 -4.18
C THR A 33 12.35 -2.53 -3.69
N GLU A 34 13.36 -1.93 -4.32
CA GLU A 34 14.77 -2.01 -3.91
C GLU A 34 15.38 -3.43 -3.83
N ASP A 35 14.78 -4.40 -4.52
CA ASP A 35 15.21 -5.81 -4.51
C ASP A 35 15.22 -6.43 -3.08
N ASP A 36 14.35 -5.93 -2.19
CA ASP A 36 14.13 -6.53 -0.88
C ASP A 36 13.33 -7.83 -1.02
N HIS A 37 14.05 -8.90 -1.32
CA HIS A 37 13.49 -10.23 -1.46
C HIS A 37 12.80 -10.76 -0.19
N LEU A 38 13.15 -10.29 1.02
CA LEU A 38 12.50 -10.75 2.25
C LEU A 38 11.12 -10.10 2.40
N ASN A 39 11.01 -8.81 2.09
CA ASN A 39 9.71 -8.17 2.01
C ASN A 39 8.90 -8.74 0.85
N GLY A 40 9.54 -9.04 -0.29
CA GLY A 40 8.93 -9.74 -1.42
C GLY A 40 8.35 -11.11 -1.06
N ILE A 41 9.05 -11.92 -0.25
CA ILE A 41 8.53 -13.20 0.27
C ILE A 41 7.33 -12.97 1.19
N SER A 42 7.37 -11.93 2.03
CA SER A 42 6.26 -11.59 2.93
C SER A 42 5.02 -11.16 2.14
N MET A 43 5.20 -10.32 1.11
CA MET A 43 4.14 -9.96 0.17
C MET A 43 3.60 -11.19 -0.55
N LEU A 44 4.47 -12.06 -1.08
CA LEU A 44 4.05 -13.27 -1.78
C LEU A 44 3.23 -14.19 -0.86
N PHE A 45 3.66 -14.35 0.39
CA PHE A 45 2.94 -15.17 1.37
C PHE A 45 1.54 -14.63 1.63
N ASN A 46 1.41 -13.31 1.86
CA ASN A 46 0.11 -12.68 2.05
C ASN A 46 -0.76 -12.81 0.81
N HIS A 47 -0.20 -12.53 -0.38
CA HIS A 47 -0.91 -12.62 -1.65
C HIS A 47 -1.48 -14.02 -1.89
N LEU A 48 -0.70 -15.07 -1.64
CA LEU A 48 -1.15 -16.46 -1.80
C LEU A 48 -2.24 -16.87 -0.79
N LEU A 49 -2.34 -16.19 0.35
CA LEU A 49 -3.39 -16.44 1.35
C LEU A 49 -4.69 -15.67 1.05
N THR A 50 -4.59 -14.47 0.49
CA THR A 50 -5.74 -13.55 0.37
C THR A 50 -6.20 -13.34 -1.07
N ASN A 51 -5.36 -13.63 -2.06
CA ASN A 51 -5.51 -13.25 -3.47
C ASN A 51 -5.69 -11.74 -3.70
N THR A 52 -5.25 -10.90 -2.75
CA THR A 52 -5.28 -9.44 -2.87
C THR A 52 -3.89 -8.90 -3.23
N SER A 53 -3.82 -7.70 -3.81
CA SER A 53 -2.56 -6.95 -3.90
C SER A 53 -1.97 -6.66 -2.52
N GLN A 54 -0.68 -6.32 -2.50
CA GLN A 54 0.09 -6.13 -1.28
C GLN A 54 0.77 -4.77 -1.28
N MET A 55 0.68 -4.08 -0.14
CA MET A 55 1.41 -2.83 0.07
C MET A 55 2.86 -3.13 0.47
N PHE A 56 3.81 -2.48 -0.19
CA PHE A 56 5.18 -2.34 0.28
C PHE A 56 5.28 -1.00 1.04
N ALA A 57 5.94 -0.96 2.19
CA ALA A 57 6.13 0.29 2.92
C ALA A 57 7.38 0.28 3.79
N ASP A 58 8.03 1.43 3.92
CA ASP A 58 8.99 1.65 5.00
C ASP A 58 8.24 1.88 6.30
N VAL A 59 8.78 1.31 7.38
CA VAL A 59 8.39 1.66 8.75
C VAL A 59 9.09 2.97 9.13
N ARG A 60 8.57 4.08 8.59
CA ARG A 60 9.31 5.34 8.50
C ARG A 60 9.45 6.08 9.82
N THR A 61 8.39 6.19 10.61
CA THR A 61 8.41 7.00 11.84
C THR A 61 7.41 6.51 12.86
N TYR A 62 7.83 6.46 14.12
CA TYR A 62 6.91 6.37 15.25
C TYR A 62 6.51 7.77 15.73
N TRP A 63 5.21 8.00 15.80
CA TRP A 63 4.59 9.21 16.34
C TRP A 63 3.99 8.90 17.70
N SER A 64 4.68 9.29 18.78
CA SER A 64 4.09 9.22 20.13
C SER A 64 2.96 10.24 20.28
N PRO A 65 1.99 10.00 21.18
CA PRO A 65 0.90 10.95 21.44
C PRO A 65 1.42 12.36 21.77
N GLU A 66 2.50 12.44 22.57
CA GLU A 66 3.12 13.70 22.97
C GLU A 66 3.78 14.40 21.78
N ALA A 67 4.37 13.65 20.85
CA ALA A 67 4.97 14.23 19.65
C ALA A 67 3.90 14.82 18.73
N ILE A 68 2.77 14.11 18.54
CA ILE A 68 1.64 14.59 17.74
C ILE A 68 1.06 15.87 18.36
N GLU A 69 0.76 15.86 19.66
CA GLU A 69 0.22 17.03 20.38
C GLU A 69 1.17 18.21 20.33
N ARG A 70 2.49 17.98 20.52
CA ARG A 70 3.50 19.04 20.48
C ARG A 70 3.59 19.74 19.13
N VAL A 71 3.47 19.03 18.01
CA VAL A 71 3.65 19.63 16.67
C VAL A 71 2.35 20.12 16.03
N SER A 72 1.21 19.52 16.39
CA SER A 72 -0.09 19.85 15.80
C SER A 72 -1.00 20.67 16.72
N GLY A 73 -0.75 20.66 18.04
CA GLY A 73 -1.65 21.22 19.06
C GLY A 73 -2.90 20.35 19.33
N TRP A 74 -3.07 19.23 18.62
CA TRP A 74 -4.18 18.31 18.81
C TRP A 74 -3.75 17.11 19.66
N LYS A 75 -4.51 16.84 20.73
CA LYS A 75 -4.31 15.65 21.55
C LYS A 75 -4.95 14.44 20.88
N PRO A 76 -4.17 13.39 20.54
CA PRO A 76 -4.72 12.21 19.89
C PRO A 76 -5.73 11.45 20.74
N ASP A 77 -6.77 10.95 20.10
CA ASP A 77 -7.81 10.11 20.69
C ASP A 77 -8.12 8.90 19.78
N GLY A 78 -9.12 8.10 20.17
CA GLY A 78 -9.55 6.94 19.40
C GLY A 78 -8.42 5.92 19.16
N LEU A 79 -8.23 5.52 17.90
CA LEU A 79 -7.18 4.59 17.48
C LEU A 79 -5.77 5.15 17.64
N LEU A 80 -5.62 6.49 17.66
CA LEU A 80 -4.32 7.16 17.71
C LEU A 80 -3.90 7.55 19.14
N LYS A 81 -4.72 7.24 20.15
CA LYS A 81 -4.50 7.64 21.55
C LYS A 81 -3.15 7.21 22.13
N ASP A 82 -2.62 6.08 21.65
CA ASP A 82 -1.36 5.47 22.11
C ASP A 82 -0.21 5.69 21.10
N GLY A 83 -0.43 6.53 20.09
CA GLY A 83 0.52 6.84 19.03
C GLY A 83 0.24 6.07 17.74
N ALA A 84 1.12 6.26 16.76
CA ALA A 84 0.99 5.64 15.45
C ALA A 84 2.35 5.38 14.80
N ILE A 85 2.38 4.45 13.86
CA ILE A 85 3.51 4.24 12.96
C ILE A 85 3.11 4.76 11.59
N HIS A 86 3.92 5.67 11.04
CA HIS A 86 3.77 6.15 9.69
C HIS A 86 4.45 5.17 8.73
N LEU A 87 3.63 4.45 7.97
CA LEU A 87 4.07 3.56 6.90
C LEU A 87 4.03 4.30 5.58
N ILE A 88 5.16 4.41 4.90
CA ILE A 88 5.29 5.11 3.61
C ILE A 88 6.48 4.54 2.86
N ASN A 89 6.27 4.01 1.66
CA ASN A 89 7.38 3.56 0.82
C ASN A 89 8.18 4.75 0.24
N SER A 90 9.33 4.46 -0.34
CA SER A 90 10.21 5.44 -0.99
C SER A 90 9.69 6.00 -2.33
N GLY A 91 8.51 5.58 -2.80
CA GLY A 91 7.87 6.17 -3.98
C GLY A 91 6.65 5.41 -4.50
N SER A 92 6.65 4.08 -4.42
CA SER A 92 5.60 3.23 -4.98
C SER A 92 4.70 2.57 -3.93
N CYS A 93 3.45 2.31 -4.28
CA CYS A 93 2.57 1.42 -3.54
C CYS A 93 1.47 0.92 -4.50
N THR A 94 0.88 -0.24 -4.21
CA THR A 94 -0.32 -0.69 -4.94
C THR A 94 -1.44 0.34 -4.84
N LEU A 95 -2.13 0.62 -5.96
CA LEU A 95 -3.24 1.58 -6.01
C LEU A 95 -4.47 1.07 -5.26
N ASP A 96 -4.61 -0.24 -5.10
CA ASP A 96 -5.62 -0.85 -4.23
C ASP A 96 -5.46 -0.37 -2.77
N GLY A 97 -4.23 -0.04 -2.34
CA GLY A 97 -3.90 0.46 -1.01
C GLY A 97 -4.48 1.85 -0.69
N THR A 98 -5.12 2.50 -1.66
CA THR A 98 -5.91 3.73 -1.44
C THR A 98 -7.15 3.49 -0.57
N GLY A 99 -7.61 2.24 -0.46
CA GLY A 99 -8.82 1.87 0.30
C GLY A 99 -10.12 2.36 -0.34
N GLN A 100 -10.13 2.65 -1.65
CA GLN A 100 -11.35 3.08 -2.37
C GLN A 100 -12.28 1.91 -2.72
N GLN A 101 -11.79 0.67 -2.66
CA GLN A 101 -12.64 -0.52 -2.79
C GLN A 101 -13.47 -0.70 -1.52
N SER A 102 -14.71 -1.15 -1.68
CA SER A 102 -15.66 -1.30 -0.57
C SER A 102 -16.20 -2.72 -0.46
N ASP A 103 -16.40 -3.17 0.78
CA ASP A 103 -17.17 -4.37 1.06
C ASP A 103 -18.69 -4.12 0.90
N LYS A 104 -19.51 -5.16 1.12
CA LYS A 104 -20.97 -5.08 1.04
C LYS A 104 -21.61 -4.10 2.03
N ASP A 105 -20.90 -3.77 3.11
CA ASP A 105 -21.35 -2.89 4.19
C ASP A 105 -20.81 -1.45 3.99
N GLY A 106 -20.03 -1.21 2.92
CA GLY A 106 -19.45 0.08 2.57
C GLY A 106 -18.14 0.39 3.29
N ASN A 107 -17.50 -0.59 3.94
CA ASN A 107 -16.21 -0.38 4.60
C ASN A 107 -15.06 -0.44 3.59
N PRO A 108 -14.01 0.40 3.75
CA PRO A 108 -12.85 0.37 2.89
C PRO A 108 -12.07 -0.94 3.06
N VAL A 109 -11.78 -1.62 1.94
CA VAL A 109 -11.09 -2.92 1.89
C VAL A 109 -10.14 -2.98 0.68
N MET A 110 -9.33 -4.04 0.60
CA MET A 110 -8.67 -4.48 -0.63
C MET A 110 -9.24 -5.84 -1.00
N LYS A 111 -9.62 -6.04 -2.26
CA LYS A 111 -10.34 -7.23 -2.72
C LYS A 111 -9.53 -8.08 -3.68
N PRO A 112 -9.86 -9.38 -3.83
CA PRO A 112 -9.38 -10.16 -4.96
C PRO A 112 -9.83 -9.53 -6.28
N PHE A 113 -8.99 -9.57 -7.30
CA PHE A 113 -9.20 -8.81 -8.53
C PHE A 113 -10.50 -9.14 -9.28
N TRP A 114 -11.04 -10.35 -9.12
CA TRP A 114 -12.31 -10.77 -9.72
C TRP A 114 -13.54 -10.18 -9.01
N GLU A 115 -13.38 -9.59 -7.83
CA GLU A 115 -14.45 -8.92 -7.06
C GLU A 115 -14.39 -7.39 -7.18
N ILE A 116 -13.34 -6.85 -7.78
CA ILE A 116 -13.18 -5.42 -8.05
C ILE A 116 -14.10 -5.03 -9.21
N THR A 117 -14.83 -3.93 -9.05
CA THR A 117 -15.71 -3.34 -10.08
C THR A 117 -14.98 -2.30 -10.92
N ASP A 118 -15.52 -1.93 -12.07
CA ASP A 118 -14.93 -0.86 -12.92
C ASP A 118 -15.00 0.53 -12.24
N GLU A 119 -16.01 0.75 -11.40
CA GLU A 119 -16.16 2.00 -10.64
C GLU A 119 -15.05 2.16 -9.58
N GLU A 120 -14.61 1.07 -8.95
CA GLU A 120 -13.52 1.11 -7.97
C GLU A 120 -12.12 1.27 -8.59
N VAL A 121 -12.02 1.17 -9.92
CA VAL A 121 -10.77 1.34 -10.68
C VAL A 121 -10.67 2.72 -11.34
N SER A 122 -11.81 3.40 -11.53
CA SER A 122 -11.91 4.68 -12.26
C SER A 122 -11.56 5.89 -11.41
#